data_AF-R7HAT7-F1
#
_entry.id   AF-R7HAT7-F1
#
_cell.length_a   1.000
_cell.length_b   1.000
_cell.length_c   1.000
_cell.angle_alpha   90.00
_cell.angle_beta   90.00
_cell.angle_gamma   90.00
#
_symmetry.space_group_name_H-M   'P 1'
#
loop_
_entity.id
_entity.type
_entity.pdbx_description
1 polymer ?
#
loop_
_entity_poly.entity_id
_entity_poly.type
_entity_poly.pdbx_seq_one_letter_code
_entity_poly.pdbx_strand_id
1 'polypeptide(L)'
;MSRLVSSQKERDFVNTNYDDIKQVFSIWICMNMASNSMSHIHLIKDEMLEPYDWKGNMDLLNIVLIGITDELPEHDEKYELHRLIGTLLSSGLKEQEKLDIIEHEYNIPVSNEIREDVRVMCNLSAGIEERAEERATEKTSEKFILNMYKKGYTLEQIADVAEISVDAVEAVIQKKAPVMA
;
A
#
# COMPACT_ATOMS: atom_id res chain seq x y z
N MET A 1 -2.38 9.46 -14.51
CA MET A 1 -3.78 9.82 -14.87
C MET A 1 -3.93 10.39 -16.28
N SER A 2 -3.07 11.30 -16.75
CA SER A 2 -3.18 11.83 -18.14
C SER A 2 -3.13 10.74 -19.22
N ARG A 3 -2.41 9.63 -18.96
CA ARG A 3 -2.45 8.44 -19.83
C ARG A 3 -3.83 7.77 -19.86
N LEU A 4 -4.55 7.70 -18.73
CA LEU A 4 -5.89 7.10 -18.67
C LEU A 4 -6.90 7.96 -19.46
N VAL A 5 -6.87 9.28 -19.25
CA VAL A 5 -7.68 10.24 -20.03
C VAL A 5 -7.35 10.15 -21.52
N SER A 6 -6.06 10.19 -21.88
CA SER A 6 -5.63 10.09 -23.27
C SER A 6 -6.00 8.77 -23.92
N SER A 7 -6.08 7.68 -23.14
CA SER A 7 -6.36 6.35 -23.64
C SER A 7 -7.85 6.12 -23.98
N GLN A 8 -8.72 7.07 -23.65
CA GLN A 8 -10.15 7.04 -24.03
C GLN A 8 -10.35 7.38 -25.52
N LYS A 9 -9.40 8.10 -26.13
CA LYS A 9 -9.45 8.44 -27.56
C LYS A 9 -9.46 7.16 -28.39
N GLU A 10 -10.40 7.03 -29.32
CA GLU A 10 -10.62 5.86 -30.18
C GLU A 10 -11.16 4.60 -29.46
N ARG A 11 -11.39 4.66 -28.14
CA ARG A 11 -12.09 3.59 -27.39
C ARG A 11 -13.46 4.03 -26.91
N ASP A 12 -13.50 5.15 -26.19
CA ASP A 12 -14.69 5.64 -25.51
C ASP A 12 -15.32 6.85 -26.21
N PHE A 13 -14.55 7.53 -27.08
CA PHE A 13 -15.05 8.55 -28.00
C PHE A 13 -14.26 8.57 -29.31
N VAL A 14 -14.90 9.02 -30.40
CA VAL A 14 -14.35 8.98 -31.77
C VAL A 14 -14.20 10.41 -32.31
N ASN A 15 -13.16 10.67 -33.11
CA ASN A 15 -12.82 11.99 -33.67
C ASN A 15 -12.47 13.06 -32.61
N THR A 16 -12.75 14.33 -32.91
CA THR A 16 -12.38 15.54 -32.14
C THR A 16 -13.44 15.95 -31.10
N ASN A 17 -14.39 15.06 -30.76
CA ASN A 17 -15.46 15.39 -29.82
C ASN A 17 -14.98 15.23 -28.36
N TYR A 18 -14.09 16.13 -27.95
CA TYR A 18 -13.47 16.13 -26.62
C TYR A 18 -14.47 16.39 -25.48
N ASP A 19 -15.70 16.82 -25.80
CA ASP A 19 -16.80 16.98 -24.85
C ASP A 19 -17.28 15.63 -24.27
N ASP A 20 -17.01 14.51 -24.93
CA ASP A 20 -17.42 13.17 -24.50
C ASP A 20 -16.46 12.50 -23.50
N ILE A 21 -15.34 13.16 -23.17
CA ILE A 21 -14.32 12.59 -22.26
C ILE A 21 -14.95 12.31 -20.88
N LYS A 22 -14.75 11.09 -20.41
CA LYS A 22 -15.22 10.63 -19.10
C LYS A 22 -14.24 11.01 -18.01
N GLN A 23 -14.78 11.28 -16.83
CA GLN A 23 -14.00 11.50 -15.62
C GLN A 23 -13.17 10.27 -15.30
N VAL A 24 -11.93 10.49 -14.87
CA VAL A 24 -11.01 9.43 -14.44
C VAL A 24 -10.73 9.57 -12.96
N PHE A 25 -10.92 8.46 -12.23
CA PHE A 25 -10.60 8.35 -10.81
C PHE A 25 -9.31 7.55 -10.62
N SER A 26 -8.43 8.05 -9.74
CA SER A 26 -7.30 7.32 -9.21
C SER A 26 -7.49 7.18 -7.70
N ILE A 27 -7.78 5.98 -7.23
CA ILE A 27 -7.98 5.70 -5.80
C ILE A 27 -6.68 5.13 -5.23
N TRP A 28 -6.19 5.72 -4.15
CA TRP A 28 -4.99 5.29 -3.45
C TRP A 28 -5.39 4.92 -2.03
N ILE A 29 -5.08 3.68 -1.64
CA ILE A 29 -5.31 3.17 -0.29
C ILE A 29 -3.96 3.17 0.43
N CYS A 30 -3.86 3.99 1.47
CA CYS A 30 -2.68 4.16 2.31
C CYS A 30 -2.91 3.45 3.65
N MET A 31 -2.20 2.36 3.87
CA MET A 31 -2.25 1.56 5.09
C MET A 31 -1.38 2.16 6.20
N ASN A 32 -1.57 1.73 7.44
CA ASN A 32 -0.74 2.06 8.61
C ASN A 32 -0.66 3.58 8.89
N MET A 33 -1.77 4.27 8.67
CA MET A 33 -1.89 5.71 8.91
C MET A 33 -2.18 5.99 10.39
N ALA A 34 -1.76 7.16 10.88
CA ALA A 34 -2.05 7.58 12.26
C ALA A 34 -3.55 7.85 12.51
N SER A 35 -4.32 8.12 11.46
CA SER A 35 -5.77 8.33 11.55
C SER A 35 -6.47 7.96 10.24
N ASN A 36 -7.72 7.51 10.36
CA ASN A 36 -8.60 7.28 9.23
C ASN A 36 -8.89 8.62 8.54
N SER A 37 -8.60 8.70 7.26
CA SER A 37 -8.72 9.93 6.48
C SER A 37 -9.18 9.65 5.06
N MET A 38 -9.82 10.64 4.45
CA MET A 38 -10.15 10.63 3.04
C MET A 38 -9.90 12.03 2.49
N SER A 39 -9.25 12.11 1.34
CA SER A 39 -9.02 13.37 0.63
C SER A 39 -9.37 13.20 -0.83
N HIS A 40 -10.17 14.12 -1.35
CA HIS A 40 -10.51 14.19 -2.77
C HIS A 40 -9.79 15.39 -3.39
N ILE A 41 -8.91 15.10 -4.34
CA ILE A 41 -8.12 16.08 -5.06
C ILE A 41 -8.66 16.13 -6.49
N HIS A 42 -9.16 17.28 -6.89
CA HIS A 42 -9.71 17.53 -8.22
C HIS A 42 -9.26 18.90 -8.73
N LEU A 43 -9.47 19.16 -10.02
CA LEU A 43 -9.18 20.44 -10.63
C LEU A 43 -10.35 21.40 -10.47
N ILE A 44 -10.06 22.62 -10.05
CA ILE A 44 -11.03 23.72 -10.00
C ILE A 44 -10.67 24.77 -11.05
N LYS A 45 -11.69 25.39 -11.64
CA LYS A 45 -11.52 26.54 -12.54
C LYS A 45 -11.44 27.80 -11.69
N ASP A 46 -10.36 28.55 -11.81
CA ASP A 46 -10.24 29.90 -11.23
C ASP A 46 -10.13 30.92 -12.37
N GLU A 47 -11.03 31.90 -12.40
CA GLU A 47 -11.12 32.90 -13.46
C GLU A 47 -10.46 34.20 -13.00
N MET A 48 -9.26 34.48 -13.51
CA MET A 48 -8.47 35.66 -13.10
C MET A 48 -8.84 36.94 -13.85
N LEU A 49 -9.67 36.84 -14.89
CA LEU A 49 -10.09 37.93 -15.77
C LEU A 49 -11.58 37.76 -16.11
N GLU A 50 -12.03 38.28 -17.25
CA GLU A 50 -13.41 38.14 -17.69
C GLU A 50 -13.81 36.65 -17.85
N PRO A 51 -14.97 36.25 -17.31
CA PRO A 51 -15.47 34.88 -17.43
C PRO A 51 -15.63 34.48 -18.90
N TYR A 52 -15.16 33.27 -19.24
CA TYR A 52 -15.38 32.68 -20.56
C TYR A 52 -15.82 31.23 -20.43
N ASP A 53 -16.92 30.90 -21.10
CA ASP A 53 -17.52 29.57 -21.06
C ASP A 53 -16.83 28.63 -22.08
N TRP A 54 -15.71 28.05 -21.64
CA TRP A 54 -15.01 27.02 -22.40
C TRP A 54 -15.84 25.74 -22.46
N LYS A 55 -16.03 25.20 -23.66
CA LYS A 55 -16.69 23.89 -23.85
C LYS A 55 -15.82 22.77 -23.28
N GLY A 56 -16.48 21.74 -22.74
CA GLY A 56 -15.86 20.53 -22.19
C GLY A 56 -16.00 20.42 -20.68
N ASN A 57 -15.91 19.20 -20.17
CA ASN A 57 -15.92 18.95 -18.72
C ASN A 57 -14.53 19.25 -18.14
N MET A 58 -14.46 20.07 -17.10
CA MET A 58 -13.20 20.37 -16.40
C MET A 58 -12.88 19.37 -15.28
N ASP A 59 -13.89 18.67 -14.77
CA ASP A 59 -13.75 17.68 -13.72
C ASP A 59 -13.35 16.31 -14.29
N LEU A 60 -12.22 16.27 -14.99
CA LEU A 60 -11.73 15.05 -15.67
C LEU A 60 -10.77 14.23 -14.80
N LEU A 61 -10.06 14.87 -13.88
CA LEU A 61 -8.97 14.27 -13.12
C LEU A 61 -9.32 14.29 -11.63
N ASN A 62 -9.58 13.10 -11.10
CA ASN A 62 -9.98 12.91 -9.71
C ASN A 62 -9.00 11.95 -9.02
N ILE A 63 -8.43 12.37 -7.90
CA ILE A 63 -7.62 11.51 -7.01
C ILE A 63 -8.35 11.38 -5.69
N VAL A 64 -8.56 10.15 -5.24
CA VAL A 64 -9.08 9.86 -3.89
C VAL A 64 -7.97 9.18 -3.10
N LEU A 65 -7.50 9.84 -2.05
CA LEU A 65 -6.57 9.26 -1.09
C LEU A 65 -7.37 8.78 0.12
N ILE A 66 -7.24 7.51 0.47
CA ILE A 66 -7.92 6.89 1.62
C ILE A 66 -6.83 6.40 2.57
N GLY A 67 -6.71 7.03 3.73
CA GLY A 67 -5.82 6.59 4.80
C GLY A 67 -6.55 5.67 5.77
N ILE A 68 -5.96 4.51 6.05
CA ILE A 68 -6.52 3.45 6.90
C ILE A 68 -5.57 3.18 8.06
N THR A 69 -6.13 3.10 9.27
CA THR A 69 -5.41 2.74 10.50
C THR A 69 -5.25 1.23 10.66
N ASP A 70 -4.29 0.80 11.47
CA ASP A 70 -4.14 -0.62 11.81
C ASP A 70 -5.31 -1.15 12.66
N GLU A 71 -5.94 -0.25 13.43
CA GLU A 71 -7.14 -0.54 14.21
C GLU A 71 -8.39 -0.43 13.34
N LEU A 72 -9.26 -1.43 13.44
CA LEU A 72 -10.54 -1.45 12.75
C LEU A 72 -11.50 -0.43 13.41
N PRO A 73 -11.98 0.60 12.71
CA PRO A 73 -12.92 1.56 13.29
C PRO A 73 -14.25 0.90 13.62
N GLU A 74 -15.01 1.46 14.57
CA GLU A 74 -16.37 0.98 14.90
C GLU A 74 -17.28 1.00 13.66
N HIS A 75 -18.30 0.12 13.67
CA HIS A 75 -19.27 0.07 12.58
C HIS A 75 -20.27 1.23 12.72
N ASP A 76 -19.91 2.39 12.17
CA ASP A 76 -20.73 3.59 12.11
C ASP A 76 -20.79 4.17 10.67
N GLU A 77 -21.75 5.06 10.42
CA GLU A 77 -21.93 5.68 9.09
C GLU A 77 -20.72 6.52 8.64
N LYS A 78 -19.91 7.02 9.58
CA LYS A 78 -18.81 7.93 9.28
C LYS A 78 -17.60 7.18 8.73
N TYR A 79 -17.32 5.99 9.26
CA TYR A 79 -16.16 5.17 8.93
C TYR A 79 -16.53 3.88 8.19
N GLU A 80 -17.76 3.76 7.69
CA GLU A 80 -18.26 2.57 6.98
C GLU A 80 -17.30 2.08 5.88
N LEU A 81 -16.85 2.98 4.99
CA LEU A 81 -15.89 2.61 3.95
C LEU A 81 -14.53 2.20 4.52
N HIS A 82 -14.02 2.96 5.50
CA HIS A 82 -12.73 2.66 6.14
C HIS A 82 -12.75 1.32 6.85
N ARG A 83 -13.87 0.97 7.48
CA ARG A 83 -14.06 -0.32 8.15
C ARG A 83 -14.10 -1.46 7.13
N LEU A 84 -14.83 -1.32 6.02
CA LEU A 84 -14.89 -2.35 4.99
C LEU A 84 -13.50 -2.61 4.37
N ILE A 85 -12.82 -1.55 3.93
CA ILE A 85 -11.50 -1.69 3.32
C ILE A 85 -10.49 -2.17 4.37
N GLY A 86 -10.54 -1.63 5.59
CA GLY A 86 -9.71 -2.06 6.72
C GLY A 86 -9.91 -3.54 7.04
N THR A 87 -11.15 -4.05 6.97
CA THR A 87 -11.46 -5.47 7.19
C THR A 87 -10.77 -6.33 6.14
N LEU A 88 -10.94 -5.98 4.87
CA LEU A 88 -10.35 -6.73 3.75
C LEU A 88 -8.83 -6.78 3.83
N LEU A 89 -8.20 -5.65 4.16
CA LEU A 89 -6.75 -5.50 4.13
C LEU A 89 -6.04 -5.80 5.46
N SER A 90 -6.78 -5.97 6.56
CA SER A 90 -6.19 -6.24 7.88
C SER A 90 -5.38 -7.55 7.88
N SER A 91 -4.15 -7.51 8.40
CA SER A 91 -3.37 -8.72 8.70
C SER A 91 -3.78 -9.38 10.02
N GLY A 92 -4.45 -8.63 10.92
CA GLY A 92 -4.86 -9.11 12.24
C GLY A 92 -6.15 -9.94 12.23
N LEU A 93 -6.99 -9.80 11.21
CA LEU A 93 -8.23 -10.58 11.06
C LEU A 93 -8.00 -11.86 10.26
N LYS A 94 -8.56 -12.96 10.74
CA LYS A 94 -8.56 -14.23 10.01
C LYS A 94 -9.51 -14.16 8.81
N GLU A 95 -9.26 -15.00 7.82
CA GLU A 95 -10.08 -15.10 6.59
C GLU A 95 -11.57 -15.21 6.91
N GLN A 96 -11.97 -16.12 7.81
CA GLN A 96 -13.38 -16.29 8.18
C GLN A 96 -13.99 -15.05 8.85
N GLU A 97 -13.24 -14.36 9.72
CA GLU A 97 -13.72 -13.14 10.39
C GLU A 97 -13.98 -12.02 9.38
N LYS A 98 -13.13 -11.90 8.34
CA LYS A 98 -13.34 -10.96 7.24
C LYS A 98 -14.61 -11.27 6.47
N LEU A 99 -14.83 -12.55 6.13
CA LEU A 99 -16.03 -13.00 5.42
C LEU A 99 -17.29 -12.76 6.25
N ASP A 100 -17.24 -13.03 7.55
CA ASP A 100 -18.36 -12.83 8.47
C ASP A 100 -18.75 -11.34 8.54
N ILE A 101 -17.77 -10.43 8.61
CA ILE A 101 -18.01 -8.98 8.58
C ILE A 101 -18.66 -8.57 7.24
N ILE A 102 -18.12 -9.02 6.11
CA ILE A 102 -18.66 -8.71 4.77
C ILE A 102 -20.13 -9.17 4.64
N GLU A 103 -20.43 -10.37 5.13
CA GLU A 103 -21.77 -10.95 5.05
C GLU A 103 -22.77 -10.28 5.99
N HIS A 104 -22.41 -10.11 7.27
CA HIS A 104 -23.36 -9.74 8.31
C HIS A 104 -23.42 -8.24 8.57
N GLU A 105 -22.30 -7.51 8.40
CA GLU A 105 -22.28 -6.06 8.62
C GLU A 105 -22.68 -5.30 7.34
N TYR A 106 -22.23 -5.76 6.18
CA TYR A 106 -22.47 -5.07 4.90
C TYR A 106 -23.55 -5.73 4.03
N ASN A 107 -24.11 -6.86 4.45
CA ASN A 107 -25.10 -7.64 3.69
C ASN A 107 -24.62 -7.99 2.27
N ILE A 108 -23.30 -8.20 2.10
CA ILE A 108 -22.72 -8.60 0.83
C ILE A 108 -22.68 -10.13 0.81
N PRO A 109 -23.44 -10.81 -0.08
CA PRO A 109 -23.48 -12.26 -0.09
C PRO A 109 -22.11 -12.86 -0.39
N VAL A 110 -21.63 -13.73 0.49
CA VAL A 110 -20.31 -14.35 0.33
C VAL A 110 -20.38 -15.49 -0.68
N SER A 111 -20.14 -15.15 -1.95
CA SER A 111 -19.99 -16.12 -3.04
C SER A 111 -18.65 -16.85 -2.97
N ASN A 112 -18.51 -17.95 -3.69
CA ASN A 112 -17.22 -18.66 -3.81
C ASN A 112 -16.11 -17.77 -4.41
N GLU A 113 -16.47 -16.84 -5.30
CA GLU A 113 -15.52 -15.88 -5.88
C GLU A 113 -14.99 -14.92 -4.80
N ILE A 114 -15.89 -14.34 -3.98
CA ILE A 114 -15.50 -13.44 -2.89
C ILE A 114 -14.62 -14.17 -1.86
N ARG A 115 -14.95 -15.44 -1.54
CA ARG A 115 -14.11 -16.25 -0.65
C ARG A 115 -12.70 -16.42 -1.19
N GLU A 116 -12.56 -16.77 -2.46
CA GLU A 116 -11.25 -16.98 -3.07
C GLU A 116 -10.46 -15.66 -3.15
N ASP A 117 -11.12 -14.55 -3.49
CA ASP A 117 -10.48 -13.22 -3.52
C ASP A 117 -9.95 -12.81 -2.14
N VAL A 118 -10.77 -12.97 -1.09
CA VAL A 118 -10.37 -12.68 0.30
C VAL A 118 -9.21 -13.58 0.72
N ARG A 119 -9.24 -14.86 0.35
CA ARG A 119 -8.16 -15.81 0.63
C ARG A 119 -6.85 -15.43 -0.05
N VAL A 120 -6.90 -15.05 -1.34
CA VAL A 120 -5.74 -14.58 -2.09
C VAL A 120 -5.14 -13.33 -1.43
N MET A 121 -5.99 -12.39 -1.00
CA MET A 121 -5.54 -11.20 -0.29
C MET A 121 -4.86 -11.52 1.04
N CYS A 122 -5.43 -12.41 1.85
CA CYS A 122 -4.83 -12.85 3.12
C CYS A 122 -3.45 -13.52 2.94
N ASN A 123 -3.32 -14.37 1.91
CA ASN A 123 -2.05 -15.01 1.60
C ASN A 123 -1.00 -13.99 1.13
N LEU A 124 -1.43 -12.98 0.36
CA LEU A 124 -0.54 -11.91 -0.08
C LEU A 124 -0.05 -11.07 1.10
N SER A 125 -0.92 -10.69 2.04
CA SER A 125 -0.52 -9.93 3.22
C SER A 125 0.45 -10.72 4.11
N ALA A 126 0.18 -12.00 4.36
CA ALA A 126 1.06 -12.87 5.14
C ALA A 126 2.45 -12.98 4.50
N GLY A 127 2.51 -13.20 3.18
CA GLY A 127 3.78 -13.30 2.46
C GLY A 127 4.55 -11.97 2.35
N ILE A 128 3.91 -10.81 2.57
CA ILE A 128 4.60 -9.52 2.67
C ILE A 128 5.17 -9.32 4.08
N GLU A 129 4.39 -9.68 5.10
CA GLU A 129 4.77 -9.58 6.52
C GLU A 129 5.97 -10.47 6.83
N GLU A 130 5.94 -11.73 6.41
CA GLU A 130 7.06 -12.67 6.54
C GLU A 130 8.35 -12.11 5.90
N ARG A 131 8.26 -11.62 4.66
CA ARG A 131 9.40 -10.99 3.97
C ARG A 131 9.90 -9.71 4.65
N ALA A 132 9.03 -8.97 5.32
CA ALA A 132 9.41 -7.78 6.07
C ALA A 132 10.16 -8.16 7.36
N GLU A 133 9.68 -9.18 8.08
CA GLU A 133 10.32 -9.74 9.27
C GLU A 133 11.69 -10.36 8.97
N GLU A 134 11.80 -11.16 7.90
CA GLU A 134 13.07 -11.71 7.42
C GLU A 134 14.08 -10.59 7.13
N ARG A 135 13.66 -9.55 6.40
CA ARG A 135 14.55 -8.39 6.11
C ARG A 135 14.92 -7.61 7.36
N ALA A 136 14.04 -7.52 8.35
CA ALA A 136 14.30 -6.81 9.60
C ALA A 136 15.29 -7.58 10.49
N THR A 137 15.12 -8.90 10.58
CA THR A 137 16.03 -9.80 11.29
C THR A 137 17.41 -9.82 10.63
N GLU A 138 17.48 -9.98 9.30
CA GLU A 138 18.74 -9.88 8.54
C GLU A 138 19.46 -8.55 8.81
N LYS A 139 18.77 -7.41 8.71
CA LYS A 139 19.37 -6.09 8.96
C LYS A 139 19.88 -5.94 10.40
N THR A 140 19.17 -6.52 11.37
CA THR A 140 19.54 -6.47 12.78
C THR A 140 20.79 -7.33 13.03
N SER A 141 20.81 -8.54 12.49
CA SER A 141 21.97 -9.43 12.54
C SER A 141 23.20 -8.82 11.85
N GLU A 142 23.04 -8.24 10.65
CA GLU A 142 24.12 -7.54 9.96
C GLU A 142 24.68 -6.38 10.81
N LYS A 143 23.80 -5.57 11.42
CA LYS A 143 24.19 -4.45 12.27
C LYS A 143 24.92 -4.92 13.53
N PHE A 144 24.48 -6.03 14.12
CA PHE A 144 25.11 -6.64 15.28
C PHE A 144 26.54 -7.12 14.96
N ILE A 145 26.71 -7.87 13.86
CA ILE A 145 28.00 -8.33 13.35
C ILE A 145 28.96 -7.16 13.12
N LEU A 146 28.51 -6.12 12.42
CA LEU A 146 29.33 -4.94 12.11
C LEU A 146 29.75 -4.17 13.37
N ASN A 147 28.89 -4.08 14.39
CA ASN A 147 29.22 -3.42 15.65
C ASN A 147 30.29 -4.19 16.44
N MET A 148 30.21 -5.52 16.47
CA MET A 148 31.22 -6.36 17.12
C MET A 148 32.56 -6.25 16.40
N TYR A 149 32.56 -6.31 15.07
CA TYR A 149 33.77 -6.14 14.27
C TYR A 149 34.44 -4.78 14.52
N LYS A 150 33.65 -3.68 14.53
CA LYS A 150 34.15 -2.33 14.84
C LYS A 150 34.74 -2.19 16.25
N LYS A 151 34.29 -3.00 17.20
CA LYS A 151 34.83 -3.04 18.57
C LYS A 151 36.10 -3.89 18.70
N GLY A 152 36.56 -4.51 17.62
CA GLY A 152 37.81 -5.28 17.57
C GLY A 152 37.68 -6.75 17.94
N TYR A 153 36.46 -7.32 17.94
CA TYR A 153 36.27 -8.76 18.10
C TYR A 153 36.79 -9.51 16.87
N THR A 154 37.36 -10.70 17.06
CA THR A 154 37.82 -11.54 15.94
C THR A 154 36.63 -12.17 15.22
N LEU A 155 36.82 -12.59 13.97
CA LEU A 155 35.74 -13.20 13.17
C LEU A 155 35.19 -14.47 13.84
N GLU A 156 36.06 -15.24 14.49
CA GLU A 156 35.71 -16.47 15.21
C GLU A 156 34.85 -16.16 16.44
N GLN A 157 35.16 -15.09 17.18
CA GLN A 157 34.36 -14.65 18.32
C GLN A 157 32.98 -14.14 17.90
N ILE A 158 32.91 -13.43 16.77
CA ILE A 158 31.63 -12.93 16.23
C ILE A 158 30.79 -14.10 15.72
N ALA A 159 31.40 -15.05 15.02
CA ALA A 159 30.74 -16.26 14.53
C ALA A 159 30.15 -17.09 15.67
N ASP A 160 30.92 -17.27 16.75
CA ASP A 160 30.47 -17.97 17.96
C ASP A 160 29.27 -17.26 18.62
N VAL A 161 29.36 -15.94 18.84
CA VAL A 161 28.29 -15.17 19.51
C VAL A 161 27.04 -14.99 18.64
N ALA A 162 27.21 -14.87 17.32
CA ALA A 162 26.11 -14.74 16.37
C ALA A 162 25.56 -16.09 15.90
N GLU A 163 26.13 -17.20 16.36
CA GLU A 163 25.77 -18.59 15.99
C GLU A 163 25.74 -18.83 14.47
N ILE A 164 26.68 -18.23 13.74
CA ILE A 164 26.82 -18.39 12.28
C ILE A 164 28.25 -18.74 11.90
N SER A 165 28.46 -19.24 10.68
CA SER A 165 29.80 -19.55 10.16
C SER A 165 30.67 -18.31 10.02
N VAL A 166 31.98 -18.46 10.22
CA VAL A 166 33.00 -17.42 9.98
C VAL A 166 32.89 -16.84 8.55
N ASP A 167 32.68 -17.69 7.55
CA ASP A 167 32.51 -17.26 6.15
C ASP A 167 31.29 -16.31 5.96
N ALA A 168 30.20 -16.54 6.70
CA ALA A 168 29.01 -15.69 6.66
C ALA A 168 29.26 -14.34 7.34
N VAL A 169 30.03 -14.31 8.44
CA VAL A 169 30.49 -13.07 9.08
C VAL A 169 31.35 -12.27 8.10
N GLU A 170 32.30 -12.93 7.42
CA GLU A 170 33.16 -12.29 6.44
C GLU A 170 32.36 -11.71 5.27
N ALA A 171 31.40 -12.45 4.72
CA ALA A 171 30.54 -11.98 3.64
C ALA A 171 29.74 -10.73 4.02
N VAL A 172 29.20 -10.67 5.25
CA VAL A 172 28.48 -9.48 5.76
C VAL A 172 29.40 -8.26 5.86
N ILE A 173 30.63 -8.45 6.34
CA ILE A 173 31.63 -7.38 6.45
C ILE A 173 32.03 -6.87 5.06
N GLN A 174 32.36 -7.78 4.13
CA GLN A 174 32.79 -7.43 2.77
C GLN A 174 31.68 -6.71 1.99
N LYS A 175 30.42 -7.12 2.13
CA LYS A 175 29.26 -6.51 1.46
C LYS A 175 29.04 -5.04 1.87
N LYS A 176 29.47 -4.61 3.07
CA LYS A 176 29.30 -3.23 3.57
C LYS A 176 30.59 -2.45 3.82
N ALA A 177 31.76 -3.05 3.58
CA ALA A 177 33.04 -2.36 3.53
C ALA A 177 33.13 -1.18 2.52
N PRO A 178 32.43 -1.17 1.36
CA PRO A 178 32.50 -0.03 0.43
C PRO A 178 31.81 1.25 0.91
N VAL A 179 31.07 1.21 2.03
CA VAL A 179 30.31 2.36 2.57
C VAL A 179 31.01 3.00 3.79
N MET A 180 32.16 2.47 4.21
CA MET A 180 32.90 2.93 5.39
C MET A 180 34.26 3.57 5.05
N ALA A 181 34.51 3.89 3.77
CA ALA A 181 35.68 4.63 3.30
C ALA A 181 35.33 6.10 3.06
#